data_AF-A0A1Z9T7X4-F1
#
_entry.id   AF-A0A1Z9T7X4-F1
#
_cell.length_a   1.000
_cell.length_b   1.000
_cell.length_c   1.000
_cell.angle_alpha   90.00
_cell.angle_beta   90.00
_cell.angle_gamma   90.00
#
_symmetry.space_group_name_H-M   'P 1'
#
loop_
_entity.id
_entity.type
_entity.pdbx_description
1 polymer ?
#
loop_
_entity_poly.entity_id
_entity_poly.type
_entity_poly.pdbx_seq_one_letter_code
_entity_poly.pdbx_strand_id
1 'polypeptide(L)'
;MAINQAVIFTKPVYHLSHGLSPDALYERVDAFLQERRFYVRTHRSVTGADLQAGGIMDQHYVVYSKAVRAGSLDEIQVGEAAKERFKERFGAGWDDEIAQGRLMSTDQLIAERSLTTAVVLDEWEKNLAGGKTFKVQAGLIATFVEAFDAYVINGFYPAMADRFNHPDNLMHYMVVEFDSNDCSWNSFRQDVLGVTNAAKASPTSLRGQLFATYPVELPGSDNFVHGSAGPLEGFAERLVHEEEVGLATSPIGVYLQRRGVSAVTFRAWCARQPIVELASLFDLTEEKNSNEILSTLDPIDFR
;
A
#
# COMPACT_ATOMS: atom_id res chain seq x y z
N MET A 1 22.05 -6.36 18.14
CA MET A 1 20.62 -6.70 18.07
C MET A 1 20.18 -6.42 16.63
N ALA A 2 19.59 -7.40 15.95
CA ALA A 2 19.06 -7.19 14.61
C ALA A 2 17.65 -6.61 14.78
N ILE A 3 17.48 -5.36 14.41
CA ILE A 3 16.22 -4.62 14.60
C ILE A 3 15.49 -4.57 13.27
N ASN A 4 14.17 -4.77 13.33
CA ASN A 4 13.25 -4.44 12.26
C ASN A 4 12.46 -3.18 12.63
N GLN A 5 12.02 -2.43 11.62
CA GLN A 5 11.26 -1.21 11.80
C GLN A 5 10.16 -1.08 10.75
N ALA A 6 8.91 -1.05 11.19
CA ALA A 6 7.74 -0.95 10.32
C ALA A 6 7.05 0.40 10.43
N VAL A 7 6.44 0.82 9.33
CA VAL A 7 5.43 1.87 9.33
C VAL A 7 4.07 1.20 9.52
N ILE A 8 3.27 1.73 10.43
CA ILE A 8 1.87 1.35 10.64
C ILE A 8 1.05 2.62 10.63
N PHE A 9 -0.13 2.61 10.01
CA PHE A 9 -1.12 3.66 10.26
C PHE A 9 -2.55 3.13 10.29
N THR A 10 -3.39 3.79 11.06
CA THR A 10 -4.83 3.47 11.11
C THR A 10 -5.53 3.88 9.83
N LYS A 11 -6.39 3.01 9.31
CA LYS A 11 -7.25 3.32 8.16
C LYS A 11 -8.46 4.14 8.61
N PRO A 12 -9.12 4.87 7.70
CA PRO A 12 -10.34 5.61 8.01
C PRO A 12 -11.44 4.66 8.48
N VAL A 13 -12.17 5.08 9.51
CA VAL A 13 -13.28 4.31 10.10
C VAL A 13 -14.59 5.10 10.17
N TYR A 14 -14.59 6.37 9.77
CA TYR A 14 -15.75 7.26 9.85
C TYR A 14 -16.93 6.79 8.97
N HIS A 15 -16.66 6.06 7.90
CA HIS A 15 -17.67 5.50 6.99
C HIS A 15 -18.25 4.17 7.48
N LEU A 16 -17.71 3.61 8.56
CA LEU A 16 -18.14 2.32 9.10
C LEU A 16 -19.30 2.48 10.09
N SER A 17 -20.20 1.50 10.12
CA SER A 17 -21.45 1.58 10.89
C SER A 17 -21.29 1.34 12.40
N HIS A 18 -20.14 0.85 12.85
CA HIS A 18 -19.94 0.38 14.23
C HIS A 18 -19.46 1.45 15.22
N GLY A 19 -19.40 2.73 14.83
CA GLY A 19 -19.12 3.85 15.74
C GLY A 19 -17.73 3.83 16.39
N LEU A 20 -16.77 3.10 15.82
CA LEU A 20 -15.37 3.12 16.28
C LEU A 20 -14.73 4.45 15.89
N SER A 21 -14.27 5.23 16.88
CA SER A 21 -13.53 6.46 16.59
C SER A 21 -12.08 6.17 16.18
N PRO A 22 -11.43 7.09 15.45
CA PRO A 22 -10.01 6.96 15.12
C PRO A 22 -9.10 6.78 16.34
N ASP A 23 -9.31 7.57 17.41
CA ASP A 23 -8.54 7.46 18.64
C ASP A 23 -8.73 6.10 19.32
N ALA A 24 -9.97 5.60 19.39
CA ALA A 24 -10.25 4.30 19.98
C ALA A 24 -9.66 3.15 19.16
N LEU A 25 -9.56 3.29 17.84
CA LEU A 25 -8.83 2.34 17.00
C LEU A 25 -7.33 2.40 17.34
N TYR A 26 -6.74 3.58 17.41
CA TYR A 26 -5.33 3.74 17.77
C TYR A 26 -5.01 3.16 19.15
N GLU A 27 -5.81 3.46 20.18
CA GLU A 27 -5.61 2.93 21.54
C GLU A 27 -5.56 1.39 21.56
N ARG A 28 -6.40 0.73 20.75
CA ARG A 28 -6.39 -0.72 20.60
C ARG A 28 -5.13 -1.22 19.90
N VAL A 29 -4.68 -0.52 18.86
CA VAL A 29 -3.45 -0.84 18.14
C VAL A 29 -2.24 -0.69 19.08
N ASP A 30 -2.11 0.44 19.77
CA ASP A 30 -1.01 0.71 20.70
C ASP A 30 -0.97 -0.32 21.84
N ALA A 31 -2.11 -0.61 22.47
CA ALA A 31 -2.19 -1.64 23.51
C ALA A 31 -1.74 -3.02 23.00
N PHE A 32 -2.17 -3.41 21.79
CA PHE A 32 -1.78 -4.68 21.17
C PHE A 32 -0.28 -4.76 20.88
N LEU A 33 0.33 -3.67 20.42
CA LEU A 33 1.76 -3.58 20.15
C LEU A 33 2.58 -3.64 21.46
N GLN A 34 2.14 -2.93 22.50
CA GLN A 34 2.80 -2.92 23.81
C GLN A 34 2.76 -4.29 24.49
N GLU A 35 1.63 -5.01 24.42
CA GLU A 35 1.50 -6.38 24.94
C GLU A 35 2.55 -7.32 24.32
N ARG A 36 2.88 -7.10 23.04
CA ARG A 36 3.87 -7.88 22.27
C ARG A 36 5.28 -7.32 22.38
N ARG A 37 5.51 -6.33 23.24
CA ARG A 37 6.82 -5.68 23.48
C ARG A 37 7.42 -5.04 22.23
N PHE A 38 6.56 -4.57 21.33
CA PHE A 38 6.99 -3.71 20.23
C PHE A 38 7.10 -2.27 20.71
N TYR A 39 8.04 -1.52 20.13
CA TYR A 39 8.36 -0.18 20.57
C TYR A 39 7.89 0.85 19.54
N VAL A 40 6.87 1.63 19.89
CA VAL A 40 6.46 2.80 19.10
C VAL A 40 7.51 3.90 19.29
N ARG A 41 8.26 4.21 18.23
CA ARG A 41 9.32 5.24 18.21
C ARG A 41 8.83 6.59 17.77
N THR A 42 7.77 6.60 16.97
CA THR A 42 7.15 7.81 16.44
C THR A 42 5.66 7.56 16.42
N HIS A 43 4.90 8.54 16.89
CA HIS A 43 3.46 8.59 16.77
C HIS A 43 3.05 10.00 16.37
N ARG A 44 2.13 10.11 15.42
CA ARG A 44 1.57 11.37 14.93
C ARG A 44 0.11 11.15 14.58
N SER A 45 -0.70 12.18 14.75
CA SER A 45 -2.04 12.23 14.17
C SER A 45 -2.03 13.16 12.97
N VAL A 46 -2.59 12.72 11.85
CA VAL A 46 -2.58 13.46 10.57
C VAL A 46 -4.02 13.52 10.07
N THR A 47 -4.52 14.73 9.78
CA THR A 47 -5.89 14.90 9.29
C THR A 47 -6.01 14.53 7.81
N GLY A 48 -7.21 14.18 7.36
CA GLY A 48 -7.45 13.98 5.92
C GLY A 48 -7.13 15.21 5.07
N ALA A 49 -7.33 16.42 5.61
CA ALA A 49 -6.95 17.66 4.94
C ALA A 49 -5.43 17.78 4.75
N ASP A 50 -4.63 17.42 5.77
CA ASP A 50 -3.17 17.43 5.66
C ASP A 50 -2.67 16.36 4.67
N LEU A 51 -3.29 15.17 4.69
CA LEU A 51 -3.01 14.10 3.73
C LEU A 51 -3.28 14.55 2.29
N GLN A 52 -4.41 15.22 2.07
CA GLN A 52 -4.80 15.76 0.78
C GLN A 52 -3.84 16.86 0.33
N ALA A 53 -3.56 17.84 1.19
CA ALA A 53 -2.69 18.96 0.88
C ALA A 53 -1.26 18.51 0.53
N GLY A 54 -0.76 17.48 1.20
CA GLY A 54 0.55 16.88 0.91
C GLY A 54 0.55 15.86 -0.23
N GLY A 55 -0.61 15.47 -0.79
CA GLY A 55 -0.69 14.35 -1.73
C GLY A 55 -0.11 13.05 -1.17
N ILE A 56 -0.23 12.83 0.15
CA ILE A 56 0.52 11.81 0.89
C ILE A 56 0.13 10.40 0.44
N MET A 57 -1.15 10.14 0.22
CA MET A 57 -1.63 8.81 -0.18
C MET A 57 -1.25 8.45 -1.61
N ASP A 58 -1.08 9.43 -2.49
CA ASP A 58 -0.57 9.23 -3.86
C ASP A 58 0.91 8.83 -3.83
N GLN A 59 1.69 9.52 -3.00
CA GLN A 59 3.12 9.25 -2.83
C GLN A 59 3.36 7.92 -2.12
N HIS A 60 2.58 7.61 -1.08
CA HIS A 60 2.71 6.38 -0.31
C HIS A 60 2.36 5.16 -1.17
N TYR A 61 1.25 5.21 -1.91
CA TYR A 61 0.82 4.14 -2.81
C TYR A 61 1.24 4.40 -4.27
N VAL A 62 2.41 5.01 -4.51
CA VAL A 62 2.87 5.42 -5.85
C VAL A 62 2.86 4.30 -6.88
N VAL A 63 3.11 3.07 -6.41
CA VAL A 63 3.09 1.84 -7.23
C VAL A 63 1.72 1.59 -7.86
N TYR A 64 0.63 2.01 -7.21
CA TYR A 64 -0.74 1.86 -7.70
C TYR A 64 -1.33 3.16 -8.23
N SER A 65 -1.08 4.28 -7.55
CA SER A 65 -1.71 5.58 -7.82
C SER A 65 -1.37 6.11 -9.20
N LYS A 66 -0.11 5.99 -9.65
CA LYS A 66 0.31 6.49 -10.96
C LYS A 66 -0.41 5.79 -12.10
N ALA A 67 -0.71 4.49 -12.00
CA ALA A 67 -1.48 3.79 -13.03
C ALA A 67 -2.95 4.20 -13.09
N VAL A 68 -3.52 4.56 -11.93
CA VAL A 68 -4.89 5.05 -11.81
C VAL A 68 -5.04 6.46 -12.36
N ARG A 69 -4.02 7.31 -12.11
CA ARG A 69 -4.03 8.75 -12.40
C ARG A 69 -3.38 9.13 -13.73
N ALA A 70 -2.85 8.16 -14.48
CA ALA A 70 -2.12 8.43 -15.73
C ALA A 70 -3.00 9.17 -16.75
N GLY A 71 -2.43 10.16 -17.43
CA GLY A 71 -3.09 10.87 -18.52
C GLY A 71 -3.21 10.03 -19.80
N SER A 72 -2.31 9.05 -19.95
CA SER A 72 -2.42 7.97 -20.93
C SER A 72 -1.72 6.72 -20.42
N LEU A 73 -2.10 5.55 -20.95
CA LEU A 73 -1.46 4.29 -20.57
C LEU A 73 -0.04 4.11 -21.14
N ASP A 74 0.46 5.04 -21.94
CA ASP A 74 1.87 5.07 -22.35
C ASP A 74 2.78 5.54 -21.21
N GLU A 75 2.26 6.37 -20.29
CA GLU A 75 3.00 6.93 -19.15
C GLU A 75 3.37 5.88 -18.08
N ILE A 76 2.67 4.75 -18.07
CA ILE A 76 2.84 3.66 -17.08
C ILE A 76 3.81 2.58 -17.55
N GLN A 77 4.33 2.68 -18.79
CA GLN A 77 5.36 1.80 -19.36
C GLN A 77 5.02 0.30 -19.22
N VAL A 78 3.91 -0.14 -19.82
CA VAL A 78 3.55 -1.57 -19.85
C VAL A 78 4.40 -2.29 -20.88
N GLY A 79 5.26 -3.21 -20.41
CA GLY A 79 6.15 -3.97 -21.29
C GLY A 79 5.41 -5.04 -22.10
N GLU A 80 6.00 -5.47 -23.22
CA GLU A 80 5.41 -6.46 -24.13
C GLU A 80 5.03 -7.78 -23.43
N ALA A 81 5.86 -8.26 -22.51
CA ALA A 81 5.54 -9.46 -21.72
C ALA A 81 4.30 -9.29 -20.82
N ALA A 82 4.03 -8.06 -20.37
CA ALA A 82 2.83 -7.75 -19.58
C ALA A 82 1.59 -7.66 -20.47
N LYS A 83 1.71 -7.08 -21.67
CA LYS A 83 0.65 -7.09 -22.68
C LYS A 83 0.27 -8.50 -23.11
N GLU A 84 1.25 -9.40 -23.28
CA GLU A 84 0.96 -10.80 -23.61
C GLU A 84 0.24 -11.52 -22.45
N ARG A 85 0.68 -11.33 -21.19
CA ARG A 85 -0.05 -11.87 -20.02
C ARG A 85 -1.49 -11.36 -19.94
N PHE A 86 -1.73 -10.09 -20.27
CA PHE A 86 -3.07 -9.52 -20.33
C PHE A 86 -3.91 -10.25 -21.40
N LYS A 87 -3.35 -10.45 -22.59
CA LYS A 87 -4.01 -11.17 -23.69
C LYS A 87 -4.30 -12.62 -23.34
N GLU A 88 -3.36 -13.34 -22.74
CA GLU A 88 -3.57 -14.71 -22.27
C GLU A 88 -4.70 -14.78 -21.23
N ARG A 89 -4.76 -13.80 -20.31
CA ARG A 89 -5.75 -13.77 -19.24
C ARG A 89 -7.16 -13.42 -19.72
N PHE A 90 -7.29 -12.46 -20.62
CA PHE A 90 -8.56 -11.84 -20.99
C PHE A 90 -9.02 -12.17 -22.41
N GLY A 91 -8.16 -12.79 -23.23
CA GLY A 91 -8.45 -13.07 -24.64
C GLY A 91 -8.51 -11.82 -25.52
N ALA A 92 -8.03 -10.68 -25.01
CA ALA A 92 -8.12 -9.36 -25.65
C ALA A 92 -6.75 -8.69 -25.74
N GLY A 93 -6.47 -8.01 -26.86
CA GLY A 93 -5.21 -7.30 -27.07
C GLY A 93 -5.16 -5.98 -26.30
N TRP A 94 -4.08 -5.73 -25.56
CA TRP A 94 -3.93 -4.50 -24.76
C TRP A 94 -4.17 -3.22 -25.59
N ASP A 95 -3.47 -3.09 -26.72
CA ASP A 95 -3.56 -1.90 -27.57
C ASP A 95 -4.92 -1.83 -28.31
N ASP A 96 -5.54 -2.99 -28.60
CA ASP A 96 -6.87 -3.05 -29.22
C ASP A 96 -7.97 -2.56 -28.26
N GLU A 97 -7.86 -2.88 -26.97
CA GLU A 97 -8.81 -2.43 -25.94
C GLU A 97 -8.67 -0.93 -25.63
N ILE A 98 -7.45 -0.39 -25.75
CA ILE A 98 -7.22 1.06 -25.71
C ILE A 98 -7.90 1.73 -26.91
N ALA A 99 -7.67 1.22 -28.13
CA ALA A 99 -8.25 1.78 -29.35
C ALA A 99 -9.79 1.73 -29.35
N GLN A 100 -10.38 0.74 -28.67
CA GLN A 100 -11.83 0.59 -28.50
C GLN A 100 -12.40 1.44 -27.35
N GLY A 101 -11.56 2.17 -26.60
CA GLY A 101 -11.99 2.98 -25.46
C GLY A 101 -12.51 2.14 -24.29
N ARG A 102 -12.10 0.87 -24.19
CA ARG A 102 -12.43 -0.04 -23.09
C ARG A 102 -11.29 -0.21 -22.08
N LEU A 103 -10.08 0.20 -22.43
CA LEU A 103 -8.93 0.21 -21.52
C LEU A 103 -8.32 1.61 -21.46
N MET A 104 -8.34 2.20 -20.27
CA MET A 104 -7.82 3.55 -19.95
C MET A 104 -7.42 3.59 -18.47
N SER A 105 -6.89 4.72 -17.99
CA SER A 105 -6.66 4.87 -16.56
C SER A 105 -8.00 4.92 -15.81
N THR A 106 -8.02 4.51 -14.54
CA THR A 106 -9.28 4.45 -13.79
C THR A 106 -9.87 5.84 -13.54
N ASP A 107 -9.05 6.88 -13.38
CA ASP A 107 -9.56 8.27 -13.28
C ASP A 107 -10.21 8.72 -14.60
N GLN A 108 -9.64 8.34 -15.76
CA GLN A 108 -10.27 8.59 -17.07
C GLN A 108 -11.60 7.86 -17.20
N LEU A 109 -11.65 6.58 -16.82
CA LEU A 109 -12.88 5.80 -16.87
C LEU A 109 -13.98 6.42 -16.00
N ILE A 110 -13.63 6.83 -14.78
CA ILE A 110 -14.54 7.52 -13.86
C ILE A 110 -15.09 8.79 -14.50
N ALA A 111 -14.22 9.62 -15.08
CA ALA A 111 -14.63 10.88 -15.71
C ALA A 111 -15.50 10.64 -16.97
N GLU A 112 -15.06 9.78 -17.89
CA GLU A 112 -15.75 9.54 -19.16
C GLU A 112 -17.11 8.87 -18.99
N ARG A 113 -17.25 7.99 -17.99
CA ARG A 113 -18.48 7.24 -17.73
C ARG A 113 -19.32 7.84 -16.59
N SER A 114 -18.88 8.99 -16.04
CA SER A 114 -19.56 9.68 -14.92
C SER A 114 -19.82 8.76 -13.72
N LEU A 115 -18.84 7.90 -13.40
CA LEU A 115 -18.93 6.96 -12.28
C LEU A 115 -18.53 7.66 -10.97
N THR A 116 -18.85 7.04 -9.85
CA THR A 116 -18.29 7.41 -8.55
C THR A 116 -17.22 6.39 -8.15
N THR A 117 -16.27 6.82 -7.31
CA THR A 117 -15.24 5.93 -6.78
C THR A 117 -15.83 4.76 -5.97
N ALA A 118 -16.95 4.99 -5.29
CA ALA A 118 -17.72 3.94 -4.59
C ALA A 118 -18.23 2.86 -5.56
N VAL A 119 -18.85 3.24 -6.68
CA VAL A 119 -19.36 2.29 -7.68
C VAL A 119 -18.22 1.48 -8.31
N VAL A 120 -17.07 2.10 -8.56
CA VAL A 120 -15.88 1.39 -9.05
C VAL A 120 -15.35 0.39 -8.02
N LEU A 121 -15.29 0.79 -6.73
CA LEU A 121 -14.87 -0.11 -5.65
C LEU A 121 -15.82 -1.30 -5.52
N ASP A 122 -17.13 -1.09 -5.57
CA ASP A 122 -18.11 -2.17 -5.42
C ASP A 122 -17.96 -3.23 -6.53
N GLU A 123 -17.83 -2.81 -7.79
CA GLU A 123 -17.60 -3.74 -8.90
C GLU A 123 -16.22 -4.40 -8.83
N TRP A 124 -15.20 -3.66 -8.39
CA TRP A 124 -13.87 -4.21 -8.16
C TRP A 124 -13.90 -5.33 -7.11
N GLU A 125 -14.54 -5.12 -5.96
CA GLU A 125 -14.63 -6.10 -4.88
C GLU A 125 -15.43 -7.34 -5.29
N LYS A 126 -16.51 -7.18 -6.09
CA LYS A 126 -17.23 -8.31 -6.69
C LYS A 126 -16.32 -9.15 -7.59
N ASN A 127 -15.53 -8.50 -8.44
CA ASN A 127 -14.60 -9.18 -9.32
C ASN A 127 -13.42 -9.82 -8.57
N LEU A 128 -12.91 -9.17 -7.53
CA LEU A 128 -11.86 -9.70 -6.66
C LEU A 128 -12.35 -10.97 -5.95
N ALA A 129 -13.54 -10.93 -5.34
CA ALA A 129 -14.16 -12.08 -4.69
C ALA A 129 -14.42 -13.24 -5.67
N GLY A 130 -14.74 -12.92 -6.93
CA GLY A 130 -14.90 -13.89 -8.01
C GLY A 130 -13.59 -14.39 -8.66
N GLY A 131 -12.42 -13.95 -8.18
CA GLY A 131 -11.12 -14.34 -8.77
C GLY A 131 -10.88 -13.78 -10.17
N LYS A 132 -11.58 -12.70 -10.55
CA LYS A 132 -11.52 -12.08 -11.88
C LYS A 132 -10.46 -10.99 -12.02
N THR A 133 -9.87 -10.53 -10.92
CA THR A 133 -8.73 -9.61 -10.92
C THR A 133 -7.45 -10.32 -11.29
N PHE A 134 -6.54 -9.63 -11.97
CA PHE A 134 -5.28 -10.20 -12.44
C PHE A 134 -4.13 -9.20 -12.33
N LYS A 135 -3.01 -9.61 -11.73
CA LYS A 135 -1.76 -8.83 -11.69
C LYS A 135 -1.11 -8.90 -13.08
N VAL A 136 -1.36 -7.89 -13.91
CA VAL A 136 -0.78 -7.78 -15.26
C VAL A 136 0.73 -7.59 -15.15
N GLN A 137 1.18 -6.72 -14.25
CA GLN A 137 2.59 -6.54 -13.87
C GLN A 137 2.68 -6.00 -12.43
N ALA A 138 3.89 -5.83 -11.90
CA ALA A 138 4.08 -5.17 -10.61
C ALA A 138 3.44 -3.78 -10.61
N GLY A 139 2.61 -3.48 -9.61
CA GLY A 139 1.83 -2.24 -9.51
C GLY A 139 0.61 -2.09 -10.42
N LEU A 140 0.31 -3.07 -11.27
CA LEU A 140 -0.84 -3.01 -12.19
C LEU A 140 -1.69 -4.27 -12.07
N ILE A 141 -2.82 -4.13 -11.39
CA ILE A 141 -3.86 -5.15 -11.31
C ILE A 141 -5.03 -4.68 -12.16
N ALA A 142 -5.54 -5.54 -13.04
CA ALA A 142 -6.66 -5.21 -13.91
C ALA A 142 -7.80 -6.23 -13.76
N THR A 143 -9.01 -5.81 -14.08
CA THR A 143 -10.17 -6.70 -14.26
C THR A 143 -11.13 -6.09 -15.27
N PHE A 144 -11.85 -6.92 -16.01
CA PHE A 144 -12.94 -6.46 -16.87
C PHE A 144 -14.23 -6.35 -16.06
N VAL A 145 -14.85 -5.18 -16.05
CA VAL A 145 -16.12 -4.92 -15.36
C VAL A 145 -17.23 -4.81 -16.39
N GLU A 146 -18.08 -5.84 -16.42
CA GLU A 146 -19.22 -5.95 -17.34
C GLU A 146 -20.16 -4.73 -17.25
N ALA A 147 -20.39 -4.22 -16.04
CA ALA A 147 -21.27 -3.07 -15.82
C ALA A 147 -20.76 -1.78 -16.49
N PHE A 148 -19.45 -1.69 -16.76
CA PHE A 148 -18.82 -0.53 -17.40
C PHE A 148 -18.44 -0.79 -18.86
N ASP A 149 -18.56 -2.05 -19.33
CA ASP A 149 -17.98 -2.53 -20.58
C ASP A 149 -16.52 -2.08 -20.74
N ALA A 150 -15.73 -2.20 -19.67
CA ALA A 150 -14.38 -1.66 -19.60
C ALA A 150 -13.48 -2.41 -18.61
N TYR A 151 -12.18 -2.30 -18.83
CA TYR A 151 -11.14 -2.71 -17.90
C TYR A 151 -10.92 -1.63 -16.84
N VAL A 152 -10.86 -2.06 -15.59
CA VAL A 152 -10.54 -1.23 -14.43
C VAL A 152 -9.14 -1.58 -13.94
N ILE A 153 -8.27 -0.58 -13.77
CA ILE A 153 -6.91 -0.72 -13.25
C ILE A 153 -6.89 -0.29 -11.78
N ASN A 154 -6.41 -1.16 -10.88
CA ASN A 154 -6.27 -0.88 -9.44
C ASN A 154 -7.55 -0.23 -8.85
N GLY A 155 -8.72 -0.75 -9.17
CA GLY A 155 -10.03 -0.12 -8.90
C GLY A 155 -10.36 0.13 -7.43
N PHE A 156 -9.62 -0.49 -6.51
CA PHE A 156 -9.71 -0.22 -5.07
C PHE A 156 -9.16 1.17 -4.69
N TYR A 157 -8.22 1.69 -5.46
CA TYR A 157 -7.38 2.83 -5.07
C TYR A 157 -8.14 4.16 -4.97
N PRO A 158 -8.98 4.57 -5.96
CA PRO A 158 -9.66 5.86 -5.89
C PRO A 158 -10.50 6.03 -4.62
N ALA A 159 -11.34 5.05 -4.29
CA ALA A 159 -12.17 5.10 -3.10
C ALA A 159 -11.33 5.06 -1.80
N MET A 160 -10.21 4.33 -1.79
CA MET A 160 -9.29 4.35 -0.67
C MET A 160 -8.69 5.74 -0.48
N ALA A 161 -8.18 6.38 -1.54
CA ALA A 161 -7.62 7.72 -1.49
C ALA A 161 -8.64 8.76 -1.02
N ASP A 162 -9.88 8.70 -1.55
CA ASP A 162 -10.98 9.57 -1.12
C ASP A 162 -11.25 9.44 0.38
N ARG A 163 -11.28 8.20 0.90
CA ARG A 163 -11.51 7.95 2.34
C ARG A 163 -10.40 8.52 3.20
N PHE A 164 -9.14 8.35 2.81
CA PHE A 164 -8.03 8.91 3.58
C PHE A 164 -8.02 10.45 3.56
N ASN A 165 -8.35 11.06 2.43
CA ASN A 165 -8.34 12.50 2.25
C ASN A 165 -9.62 13.19 2.79
N HIS A 166 -10.59 12.43 3.28
CA HIS A 166 -11.85 12.96 3.79
C HIS A 166 -11.64 13.83 5.04
N PRO A 167 -12.35 14.97 5.20
CA PRO A 167 -12.21 15.84 6.39
C PRO A 167 -12.45 15.16 7.74
N ASP A 168 -13.32 14.15 7.78
CA ASP A 168 -13.61 13.38 9.00
C ASP A 168 -12.57 12.29 9.30
N ASN A 169 -11.54 12.13 8.45
CA ASN A 169 -10.47 11.19 8.70
C ASN A 169 -9.41 11.79 9.65
N LEU A 170 -9.03 11.00 10.64
CA LEU A 170 -7.83 11.20 11.46
C LEU A 170 -7.00 9.93 11.38
N MET A 171 -5.84 10.01 10.75
CA MET A 171 -4.90 8.89 10.63
C MET A 171 -3.87 8.96 11.76
N HIS A 172 -3.73 7.90 12.54
CA HIS A 172 -2.61 7.75 13.46
C HIS A 172 -1.48 7.02 12.75
N TYR A 173 -0.38 7.73 12.53
CA TYR A 173 0.86 7.23 11.94
C TYR A 173 1.82 6.79 13.04
N MET A 174 2.44 5.62 12.87
CA MET A 174 3.38 5.04 13.80
C MET A 174 4.62 4.47 13.09
N VAL A 175 5.78 4.63 13.73
CA VAL A 175 6.99 3.86 13.41
C VAL A 175 7.24 2.91 14.57
N VAL A 176 7.28 1.61 14.27
CA VAL A 176 7.34 0.54 15.27
C VAL A 176 8.61 -0.27 15.10
N GLU A 177 9.35 -0.47 16.19
CA GLU A 177 10.54 -1.31 16.23
C GLU A 177 10.30 -2.62 16.95
N PHE A 178 10.92 -3.69 16.46
CA PHE A 178 10.88 -5.02 17.04
C PHE A 178 12.20 -5.77 16.78
N ASP A 179 12.59 -6.65 17.71
CA ASP A 179 13.78 -7.49 17.57
C ASP A 179 13.51 -8.61 16.57
N SER A 180 14.32 -8.72 15.52
CA SER A 180 14.15 -9.74 14.47
C SER A 180 14.40 -11.16 14.97
N ASN A 181 15.03 -11.33 16.14
CA ASN A 181 15.17 -12.64 16.79
C ASN A 181 13.88 -13.10 17.47
N ASP A 182 13.04 -12.15 17.91
CA ASP A 182 11.75 -12.44 18.57
C ASP A 182 10.61 -12.47 17.55
N CYS A 183 10.66 -11.60 16.54
CA CYS A 183 9.65 -11.51 15.49
C CYS A 183 10.29 -11.17 14.13
N SER A 184 10.22 -12.12 13.19
CA SER A 184 10.64 -11.86 11.81
C SER A 184 9.69 -10.90 11.10
N TRP A 185 10.11 -10.26 10.01
CA TRP A 185 9.20 -9.46 9.17
C TRP A 185 8.02 -10.27 8.62
N ASN A 186 8.25 -11.51 8.20
CA ASN A 186 7.19 -12.42 7.78
C ASN A 186 6.18 -12.67 8.91
N SER A 187 6.64 -13.01 10.12
CA SER A 187 5.74 -13.21 11.27
C SER A 187 5.02 -11.92 11.66
N PHE A 188 5.68 -10.76 11.60
CA PHE A 188 5.06 -9.46 11.83
C PHE A 188 3.87 -9.24 10.87
N ARG A 189 4.05 -9.54 9.59
CA ARG A 189 3.02 -9.37 8.56
C ARG A 189 1.89 -10.39 8.67
N GLN A 190 2.24 -11.66 8.79
CA GLN A 190 1.29 -12.77 8.69
C GLN A 190 0.57 -13.06 10.02
N ASP A 191 1.30 -13.04 11.13
CA ASP A 191 0.80 -13.48 12.43
C ASP A 191 0.42 -12.32 13.35
N VAL A 192 1.22 -11.25 13.34
CA VAL A 192 1.01 -10.11 14.26
C VAL A 192 -0.01 -9.13 13.71
N LEU A 193 0.21 -8.58 12.51
CA LEU A 193 -0.78 -7.74 11.83
C LEU A 193 -1.97 -8.57 11.34
N GLY A 194 -1.71 -9.74 10.77
CA GLY A 194 -2.70 -10.58 10.11
C GLY A 194 -2.81 -10.29 8.62
N VAL A 195 -3.25 -11.27 7.82
CA VAL A 195 -3.42 -11.10 6.37
C VAL A 195 -4.37 -9.94 6.01
N THR A 196 -4.24 -9.41 4.80
CA THR A 196 -4.97 -8.22 4.32
C THR A 196 -6.48 -8.34 4.48
N ASN A 197 -7.08 -9.48 4.16
CA ASN A 197 -8.51 -9.69 4.39
C ASN A 197 -8.72 -10.03 5.87
N ALA A 198 -9.25 -9.08 6.65
CA ALA A 198 -9.40 -9.20 8.09
C ALA A 198 -10.34 -10.34 8.52
N ALA A 199 -11.30 -10.72 7.68
CA ALA A 199 -12.17 -11.88 7.91
C ALA A 199 -11.45 -13.23 7.77
N LYS A 200 -10.29 -13.24 7.10
CA LYS A 200 -9.42 -14.42 6.94
C LYS A 200 -8.18 -14.37 7.85
N ALA A 201 -8.00 -13.27 8.60
CA ALA A 201 -6.85 -13.10 9.49
C ALA A 201 -6.97 -14.03 10.71
N SER A 202 -5.81 -14.44 11.25
CA SER A 202 -5.78 -15.23 12.49
C SER A 202 -6.54 -14.48 13.61
N PRO A 203 -7.39 -15.14 14.40
CA PRO A 203 -8.09 -14.50 15.53
C PRO A 203 -7.15 -13.88 16.58
N THR A 204 -5.87 -14.29 16.61
CA THR A 204 -4.86 -13.73 17.52
C THR A 204 -4.10 -12.53 16.95
N SER A 205 -4.24 -12.27 15.65
CA SER A 205 -3.64 -11.12 14.96
C SER A 205 -4.44 -9.84 15.20
N LEU A 206 -3.81 -8.67 14.99
CA LEU A 206 -4.43 -7.36 15.17
C LEU A 206 -5.70 -7.22 14.32
N ARG A 207 -5.60 -7.52 13.01
CA ARG A 207 -6.75 -7.46 12.10
C ARG A 207 -7.85 -8.44 12.48
N GLY A 208 -7.51 -9.66 12.90
CA GLY A 208 -8.48 -10.66 13.32
C GLY A 208 -9.24 -10.25 14.59
N GLN A 209 -8.54 -9.71 15.60
CA GLN A 209 -9.18 -9.22 16.83
C GLN A 209 -10.09 -8.01 16.56
N LEU A 210 -9.63 -7.08 15.73
CA LEU A 210 -10.43 -5.92 15.33
C LEU A 210 -11.67 -6.35 14.54
N PHE A 211 -11.54 -7.26 13.56
CA PHE A 211 -12.67 -7.76 12.79
C PHE A 211 -13.69 -8.53 13.63
N ALA A 212 -13.23 -9.35 14.59
CA ALA A 212 -14.12 -10.06 15.51
C ALA A 212 -14.97 -9.11 16.36
N THR A 213 -14.43 -7.93 16.69
CA THR A 213 -15.12 -6.91 17.48
C THR A 213 -15.96 -5.97 16.60
N TYR A 214 -15.45 -5.65 15.42
CA TYR A 214 -15.99 -4.64 14.49
C TYR A 214 -16.09 -5.27 13.09
N PRO A 215 -17.05 -6.17 12.82
CA PRO A 215 -17.18 -6.75 11.49
C PRO A 215 -17.48 -5.66 10.46
N VAL A 216 -16.79 -5.71 9.32
CA VAL A 216 -16.95 -4.78 8.20
C VAL A 216 -17.40 -5.52 6.95
N GLU A 217 -18.10 -4.82 6.06
CA GLU A 217 -18.61 -5.37 4.81
C GLU A 217 -17.49 -5.69 3.81
N LEU A 218 -16.45 -4.85 3.74
CA LEU A 218 -15.32 -4.98 2.82
C LEU A 218 -14.01 -5.27 3.58
N PRO A 219 -13.83 -6.49 4.15
CA PRO A 219 -12.71 -6.78 5.05
C PRO A 219 -11.33 -6.78 4.40
N GLY A 220 -11.23 -6.68 3.07
CA GLY A 220 -9.96 -6.43 2.37
C GLY A 220 -9.57 -4.95 2.35
N SER A 221 -10.54 -4.07 2.06
CA SER A 221 -10.34 -2.61 2.00
C SER A 221 -10.31 -1.99 3.39
N ASP A 222 -11.32 -2.31 4.21
CA ASP A 222 -11.57 -1.76 5.55
C ASP A 222 -10.92 -2.61 6.65
N ASN A 223 -9.67 -3.01 6.43
CA ASN A 223 -8.92 -3.90 7.32
C ASN A 223 -8.18 -3.18 8.46
N PHE A 224 -8.72 -2.04 8.89
CA PHE A 224 -8.32 -1.21 10.05
C PHE A 224 -6.93 -0.57 10.04
N VAL A 225 -5.90 -1.24 9.56
CA VAL A 225 -4.51 -0.75 9.61
C VAL A 225 -3.75 -1.08 8.33
N HIS A 226 -2.94 -0.13 7.89
CA HIS A 226 -1.79 -0.39 7.01
C HIS A 226 -0.61 -0.87 7.84
N GLY A 227 0.23 -1.71 7.23
CA GLY A 227 1.58 -1.97 7.70
C GLY A 227 2.49 -2.19 6.52
N SER A 228 3.66 -1.55 6.51
CA SER A 228 4.68 -1.71 5.46
C SER A 228 4.99 -3.19 5.17
N ALA A 229 5.22 -3.57 3.92
CA ALA A 229 5.39 -4.98 3.54
C ALA A 229 6.80 -5.52 3.88
N GLY A 230 7.80 -4.65 3.91
CA GLY A 230 9.17 -5.01 4.26
C GLY A 230 10.02 -3.80 4.64
N PRO A 231 11.31 -4.03 4.96
CA PRO A 231 12.18 -3.00 5.53
C PRO A 231 12.53 -1.88 4.55
N LEU A 232 12.77 -2.18 3.27
CA LEU A 232 13.10 -1.15 2.27
C LEU A 232 11.89 -0.25 1.97
N GLU A 233 10.74 -0.87 1.71
CA GLU A 233 9.49 -0.15 1.47
C GLU A 233 9.08 0.65 2.71
N GLY A 234 9.16 0.05 3.91
CA GLY A 234 8.89 0.76 5.16
C GLY A 234 9.75 2.00 5.33
N PHE A 235 11.04 1.96 4.98
CA PHE A 235 11.89 3.15 5.00
C PHE A 235 11.48 4.19 3.93
N ALA A 236 11.10 3.77 2.73
CA ALA A 236 10.58 4.67 1.70
C ALA A 236 9.26 5.34 2.13
N GLU A 237 8.36 4.59 2.78
CA GLU A 237 7.12 5.11 3.35
C GLU A 237 7.40 6.17 4.43
N ARG A 238 8.39 5.96 5.29
CA ARG A 238 8.81 6.99 6.26
C ARG A 238 9.20 8.30 5.57
N LEU A 239 9.90 8.24 4.44
CA LEU A 239 10.25 9.46 3.70
C LEU A 239 9.02 10.18 3.13
N VAL A 240 7.94 9.48 2.84
CA VAL A 240 6.68 10.11 2.41
C VAL A 240 6.01 10.82 3.58
N HIS A 241 5.93 10.17 4.74
CA HIS A 241 5.17 10.65 5.90
C HIS A 241 5.96 11.60 6.82
N GLU A 242 7.29 11.66 6.68
CA GLU A 242 8.16 12.44 7.54
C GLU A 242 9.01 13.45 6.75
N GLU A 243 9.01 14.71 7.19
CA GLU A 243 9.89 15.76 6.65
C GLU A 243 11.36 15.40 6.84
N GLU A 244 11.73 14.99 8.06
CA GLU A 244 13.07 14.55 8.42
C GLU A 244 13.05 13.13 8.97
N VAL A 245 13.68 12.20 8.24
CA VAL A 245 13.92 10.84 8.72
C VAL A 245 15.35 10.73 9.24
N GLY A 246 15.49 10.45 10.54
CA GLY A 246 16.78 10.16 11.15
C GLY A 246 17.37 8.86 10.58
N LEU A 247 18.41 8.95 9.75
CA LEU A 247 19.08 7.77 9.18
C LEU A 247 19.61 6.84 10.28
N ALA A 248 20.16 7.40 11.36
CA ALA A 248 20.69 6.64 12.48
C ALA A 248 19.63 5.88 13.29
N THR A 249 18.34 6.18 13.10
CA THR A 249 17.23 5.56 13.83
C THR A 249 16.51 4.50 13.00
N SER A 250 17.09 4.05 11.89
CA SER A 250 16.53 3.00 11.04
C SER A 250 17.62 2.05 10.56
N PRO A 251 17.42 0.73 10.56
CA PRO A 251 18.38 -0.22 9.98
C PRO A 251 18.75 0.11 8.53
N ILE A 252 17.75 0.46 7.71
CA ILE A 252 17.96 0.84 6.31
C ILE A 252 18.60 2.23 6.22
N GLY A 253 18.19 3.16 7.07
CA GLY A 253 18.85 4.47 7.16
C GLY A 253 20.34 4.37 7.48
N VAL A 254 20.74 3.54 8.45
CA VAL A 254 22.14 3.29 8.81
C VAL A 254 22.90 2.66 7.65
N TYR A 255 22.28 1.71 6.94
CA TYR A 255 22.86 1.11 5.75
C TYR A 255 23.16 2.15 4.66
N LEU A 256 22.16 2.99 4.32
CA LEU A 256 22.30 4.05 3.33
C LEU A 256 23.37 5.07 3.74
N GLN A 257 23.38 5.48 5.01
CA GLN A 257 24.36 6.43 5.55
C GLN A 257 25.80 5.91 5.40
N ARG A 258 26.05 4.62 5.66
CA ARG A 258 27.37 3.99 5.49
C ARG A 258 27.83 3.97 4.03
N ARG A 259 26.90 4.03 3.08
CA ARG A 259 27.16 4.11 1.64
C ARG A 259 27.20 5.55 1.12
N GLY A 260 27.16 6.55 2.00
CA GLY A 260 27.17 7.96 1.63
C GLY A 260 25.86 8.44 0.99
N VAL A 261 24.76 7.74 1.21
CA VAL A 261 23.44 8.07 0.65
C VAL A 261 22.61 8.78 1.71
N SER A 262 22.16 10.00 1.41
CA SER A 262 21.28 10.77 2.29
C SER A 262 19.81 10.37 2.11
N ALA A 263 18.94 10.74 3.06
CA ALA A 263 17.49 10.59 2.92
C ALA A 263 16.94 11.31 1.67
N VAL A 264 17.46 12.49 1.36
CA VAL A 264 17.10 13.27 0.17
C VAL A 264 17.53 12.54 -1.11
N THR A 265 18.77 12.03 -1.13
CA THR A 265 19.31 11.27 -2.26
C THR A 265 18.50 10.01 -2.52
N PHE A 266 18.18 9.24 -1.47
CA PHE A 266 17.37 8.02 -1.62
C PHE A 266 15.94 8.33 -2.06
N ARG A 267 15.31 9.41 -1.54
CA ARG A 267 13.99 9.87 -1.99
C ARG A 267 13.99 10.21 -3.49
N ALA A 268 15.00 10.98 -3.93
CA ALA A 268 15.17 11.31 -5.34
C ALA A 268 15.44 10.06 -6.20
N TRP A 269 16.19 9.10 -5.67
CA TRP A 269 16.43 7.81 -6.30
C TRP A 269 15.13 7.01 -6.49
N CYS A 270 14.25 6.92 -5.48
CA CYS A 270 12.96 6.26 -5.61
C CYS A 270 12.10 6.93 -6.69
N ALA A 271 12.05 8.27 -6.69
CA ALA A 271 11.23 9.04 -7.63
C ALA A 271 11.65 8.89 -9.10
N ARG A 272 12.93 8.57 -9.37
CA ARG A 272 13.44 8.36 -10.75
C ARG A 272 13.28 6.92 -11.26
N GLN A 273 12.93 5.95 -10.41
CA GLN A 273 12.79 4.56 -10.86
C GLN A 273 11.51 4.37 -11.69
N PRO A 274 11.55 3.53 -12.74
CA PRO A 274 10.33 2.96 -13.31
C PRO A 274 9.54 2.24 -12.21
N ILE A 275 8.21 2.40 -12.21
CA ILE A 275 7.35 1.81 -11.16
C ILE A 275 7.52 0.29 -11.09
N VAL A 276 7.60 -0.36 -12.25
CA VAL A 276 7.77 -1.81 -12.32
C VAL A 276 9.05 -2.25 -11.63
N GLU A 277 10.15 -1.50 -11.82
CA GLU A 277 11.44 -1.81 -11.20
C GLU A 277 11.41 -1.56 -9.69
N LEU A 278 10.84 -0.43 -9.25
CA LEU A 278 10.70 -0.09 -7.84
C LEU A 278 9.83 -1.11 -7.11
N ALA A 279 8.66 -1.45 -7.67
CA ALA A 279 7.75 -2.45 -7.14
C ALA A 279 8.41 -3.83 -7.11
N SER A 280 9.17 -4.22 -8.14
CA SER A 280 9.90 -5.50 -8.14
C SER A 280 10.96 -5.55 -7.04
N LEU A 281 11.63 -4.43 -6.74
CA LEU A 281 12.59 -4.36 -5.65
C LEU A 281 11.92 -4.45 -4.27
N PHE A 282 10.76 -3.80 -4.09
CA PHE A 282 9.95 -3.95 -2.89
C PHE A 282 9.49 -5.41 -2.73
N ASP A 283 8.90 -6.02 -3.76
CA ASP A 283 8.52 -7.44 -3.77
C ASP A 283 9.72 -8.35 -3.42
N LEU A 284 10.93 -8.04 -3.89
CA LEU A 284 12.14 -8.82 -3.59
C LEU A 284 12.60 -8.71 -2.13
N THR A 285 12.26 -7.63 -1.44
CA THR A 285 12.66 -7.35 -0.04
C THR A 285 11.52 -7.54 0.96
N GLU A 286 10.29 -7.76 0.49
CA GLU A 286 9.10 -8.01 1.30
C GLU A 286 9.33 -9.16 2.28
N GLU A 287 8.82 -9.00 3.50
CA GLU A 287 8.80 -10.03 4.54
C GLU A 287 10.16 -10.60 4.99
N LYS A 288 11.28 -10.00 4.57
CA LYS A 288 12.64 -10.38 4.96
C LYS A 288 13.18 -9.48 6.07
N ASN A 289 14.01 -10.03 6.96
CA ASN A 289 14.65 -9.26 8.01
C ASN A 289 15.54 -8.15 7.45
N SER A 290 15.64 -7.03 8.16
CA SER A 290 16.38 -5.84 7.67
C SER A 290 17.84 -6.14 7.35
N ASN A 291 18.46 -7.06 8.10
CA ASN A 291 19.83 -7.53 7.87
C ASN A 291 19.94 -8.52 6.70
N GLU A 292 18.88 -9.26 6.37
CA GLU A 292 18.88 -10.26 5.29
C GLU A 292 18.84 -9.62 3.90
N ILE A 293 18.27 -8.42 3.79
CA ILE A 293 18.11 -7.77 2.49
C ILE A 293 19.35 -6.99 2.03
N LEU A 294 20.34 -6.75 2.90
CA LEU A 294 21.46 -5.86 2.59
C LEU A 294 22.25 -6.33 1.36
N SER A 295 22.49 -7.64 1.23
CA SER A 295 23.18 -8.22 0.07
C SER A 295 22.42 -8.05 -1.25
N THR A 296 21.09 -7.97 -1.18
CA THR A 296 20.23 -7.67 -2.33
C THR A 296 20.37 -6.19 -2.74
N LEU A 297 20.62 -5.30 -1.78
CA LEU A 297 20.76 -3.86 -2.02
C LEU A 297 22.19 -3.44 -2.44
N ASP A 298 23.21 -4.23 -2.10
CA ASP A 298 24.62 -3.93 -2.37
C ASP A 298 24.93 -3.59 -3.85
N PRO A 299 24.40 -4.30 -4.87
CA PRO A 299 24.69 -3.97 -6.26
C PRO A 299 23.99 -2.70 -6.77
N ILE A 300 23.02 -2.15 -6.01
CA ILE A 300 22.22 -1.00 -6.43
C ILE A 300 22.96 0.30 -6.09
N ASP A 301 23.13 1.20 -7.07
CA ASP A 301 23.63 2.56 -6.82
C ASP A 301 22.46 3.50 -6.51
N PHE A 302 22.35 3.88 -5.23
CA PHE A 302 21.32 4.78 -4.73
C PHE A 302 21.66 6.27 -4.86
N ARG A 303 22.84 6.62 -5.41
CA ARG A 303 23.28 8.01 -5.57
C ARG A 303 22.65 8.70 -6.78
#